data_AF-A0A0K1ETC6-F1
#
_entry.id   AF-A0A0K1ETC6-F1
#
_cell.length_a   1.000
_cell.length_b   1.000
_cell.length_c   1.000
_cell.angle_alpha   90.00
_cell.angle_beta   90.00
_cell.angle_gamma   90.00
#
_symmetry.space_group_name_H-M   'P 1'
#
loop_
_entity.id
_entity.type
_entity.pdbx_description
1 polymer ?
#
loop_
_entity_poly.entity_id
_entity_poly.type
_entity_poly.pdbx_seq_one_letter_code
_entity_poly.pdbx_strand_id
1 'polypeptide(L)'
;MDGNVTTRRVLLWDLSDEIMLVVEHPSGVLYQNQVGGVVCWQAELEGVLSPLDLSADAVQRIQTCPYPSGREGISNEIADTIDALLAVEPGASSLKVDRARLGQSWEAWVYVLIDAPGEGAAETVGTSCGPIRGFGAARGVLTWPNSD
;
A
#
# COMPACT_ATOMS: atom_id res chain seq x y z
N MET A 1 -31.77 -2.14 12.80
CA MET A 1 -31.91 -1.09 11.76
C MET A 1 -30.77 -1.35 10.81
N ASP A 2 -31.01 -2.14 9.77
CA ASP A 2 -30.00 -2.46 8.77
C ASP A 2 -29.93 -1.28 7.81
N GLY A 3 -29.12 -0.30 8.18
CA GLY A 3 -28.76 0.80 7.30
C GLY A 3 -28.04 0.22 6.11
N ASN A 4 -28.65 0.32 4.94
CA ASN A 4 -28.07 -0.10 3.67
C ASN A 4 -26.81 0.76 3.43
N VAL A 5 -25.65 0.27 3.87
CA VAL A 5 -24.38 0.98 3.68
C VAL A 5 -24.09 0.97 2.19
N THR A 6 -24.37 2.10 1.55
CA THR A 6 -24.00 2.29 0.14
C THR A 6 -22.49 2.52 0.12
N THR A 7 -21.74 1.48 -0.21
CA THR A 7 -20.29 1.56 -0.37
C THR A 7 -19.95 2.60 -1.44
N ARG A 8 -19.20 3.64 -1.07
CA ARG A 8 -18.71 4.66 -2.02
C ARG A 8 -17.45 4.11 -2.69
N ARG A 9 -17.31 4.28 -4.00
CA ARG A 9 -16.14 3.79 -4.75
C ARG A 9 -15.31 4.97 -5.27
N VAL A 10 -13.99 4.88 -5.10
CA VAL A 10 -13.01 5.80 -5.68
C VAL A 10 -12.11 5.01 -6.63
N LEU A 11 -12.04 5.43 -7.88
CA LEU A 11 -11.15 4.86 -8.89
C LEU A 11 -9.82 5.58 -8.84
N LEU A 12 -8.72 4.83 -8.76
CA LEU A 12 -7.36 5.35 -8.59
C LEU A 12 -6.59 5.47 -9.92
N TRP A 13 -7.30 5.47 -11.05
CA TRP A 13 -6.70 5.44 -12.39
C TRP A 13 -5.93 6.71 -12.75
N ASP A 14 -6.32 7.85 -12.18
CA ASP A 14 -5.72 9.16 -12.44
C ASP A 14 -4.82 9.63 -11.27
N LEU A 15 -4.27 8.69 -10.50
CA LEU A 15 -3.26 9.03 -9.49
C LEU A 15 -2.02 9.68 -10.14
N SER A 16 -1.34 10.56 -9.41
CA SER A 16 0.02 10.96 -9.76
C SER A 16 0.96 9.74 -9.69
N ASP A 17 2.14 9.84 -10.28
CA ASP A 17 3.18 8.79 -10.21
C ASP A 17 3.70 8.52 -8.78
N GLU A 18 3.07 9.08 -7.75
CA GLU A 18 3.38 8.82 -6.35
C GLU A 18 2.82 7.47 -5.89
N ILE A 19 3.44 6.90 -4.86
CA ILE A 19 2.92 5.71 -4.19
C ILE A 19 2.02 6.15 -3.04
N MET A 20 0.78 5.68 -3.09
CA MET A 20 -0.22 5.88 -2.06
C MET A 20 -0.36 4.62 -1.22
N LEU A 21 -0.80 4.78 0.03
CA LEU A 21 -1.20 3.69 0.91
C LEU A 21 -2.70 3.73 1.13
N VAL A 22 -3.38 2.61 0.89
CA VAL A 22 -4.73 2.38 1.40
C VAL A 22 -4.62 1.56 2.70
N VAL A 23 -4.92 2.17 3.84
CA VAL A 23 -4.99 1.48 5.14
C VAL A 23 -6.34 0.77 5.25
N GLU A 24 -6.33 -0.55 5.43
CA GLU A 24 -7.53 -1.38 5.56
C GLU A 24 -8.34 -0.94 6.80
N HIS A 25 -9.56 -0.46 6.57
CA HIS A 25 -10.42 0.09 7.63
C HIS A 25 -11.88 0.16 7.16
N PRO A 26 -12.88 -0.10 8.02
CA PRO A 26 -14.31 0.01 7.68
C PRO A 26 -14.75 1.48 7.54
N SER A 27 -14.29 2.17 6.49
CA SER A 27 -14.55 3.59 6.24
C SER A 27 -15.84 3.85 5.45
N GLY A 28 -16.41 2.82 4.82
CA GLY A 28 -17.46 2.93 3.81
C GLY A 28 -16.96 3.41 2.43
N VAL A 29 -15.63 3.48 2.22
CA VAL A 29 -14.99 3.89 0.97
C VAL A 29 -14.10 2.78 0.44
N LEU A 30 -14.45 2.27 -0.73
CA LEU A 30 -13.74 1.23 -1.48
C LEU A 30 -12.86 1.88 -2.54
N TYR A 31 -11.55 1.68 -2.43
CA TYR A 31 -10.59 2.12 -3.43
C TYR A 31 -10.34 1.00 -4.43
N GLN A 32 -10.26 1.33 -5.72
CA GLN A 32 -10.04 0.37 -6.79
C GLN A 32 -8.98 0.89 -7.76
N ASN A 33 -8.08 0.00 -8.19
CA ASN A 33 -7.05 0.30 -9.17
C ASN A 33 -6.88 -0.81 -10.20
N GLN A 34 -6.34 -0.46 -11.37
CA GLN A 34 -5.88 -1.45 -12.36
C GLN A 34 -4.56 -2.07 -11.90
N VAL A 35 -4.43 -3.39 -12.05
CA VAL A 35 -3.28 -4.19 -11.61
C VAL A 35 -2.95 -5.30 -12.62
N GLY A 36 -1.75 -5.85 -12.49
CA GLY A 36 -1.31 -7.05 -13.22
C GLY A 36 -0.90 -6.77 -14.67
N GLY A 37 -0.58 -5.52 -15.00
CA GLY A 37 -0.27 -5.11 -16.36
C GLY A 37 -1.42 -5.45 -17.32
N VAL A 38 -1.08 -6.20 -18.39
CA VAL A 38 -1.88 -6.29 -19.62
C VAL A 38 -3.23 -7.00 -19.47
N VAL A 39 -3.50 -7.58 -18.30
CA VAL A 39 -4.77 -8.26 -18.01
C VAL A 39 -5.84 -7.31 -17.44
N CYS A 40 -5.48 -6.06 -17.15
CA CYS A 40 -6.39 -4.99 -16.71
C CYS A 40 -7.28 -5.38 -15.52
N TRP A 41 -6.74 -6.15 -14.56
CA TRP A 41 -7.52 -6.60 -13.41
C TRP A 41 -7.77 -5.41 -12.47
N GLN A 42 -8.98 -5.30 -11.94
CA GLN A 42 -9.34 -4.33 -10.91
C GLN A 42 -9.23 -4.95 -9.51
N ALA A 43 -8.22 -4.55 -8.74
CA ALA A 43 -8.12 -4.89 -7.32
C ALA A 43 -8.81 -3.82 -6.46
N GLU A 44 -9.33 -4.20 -5.30
CA GLU A 44 -10.05 -3.28 -4.42
C GLU A 44 -9.80 -3.53 -2.93
N LEU A 45 -9.81 -2.46 -2.14
CA LEU A 45 -9.69 -2.48 -0.69
C LEU A 45 -10.51 -1.35 -0.06
N GLU A 46 -11.31 -1.68 0.95
CA GLU A 46 -11.99 -0.67 1.76
C GLU A 46 -11.01 -0.10 2.79
N GLY A 47 -10.93 1.23 2.89
CA GLY A 47 -9.93 1.81 3.75
C GLY A 47 -9.88 3.32 3.79
N VAL A 48 -8.71 3.82 4.21
CA VAL A 48 -8.36 5.24 4.20
C VAL A 48 -7.12 5.41 3.32
N LEU A 49 -7.20 6.29 2.32
CA LEU A 49 -6.10 6.60 1.42
C LEU A 49 -5.19 7.67 2.06
N SER A 50 -3.89 7.44 2.06
CA SER A 50 -2.86 8.38 2.51
C SER A 50 -1.73 8.42 1.49
N PRO A 51 -1.22 9.61 1.12
CA PRO A 51 0.07 9.68 0.43
C PRO A 51 1.17 9.14 1.33
N LEU A 52 2.20 8.55 0.73
CA LEU A 52 3.46 8.22 1.41
C LEU A 52 4.54 9.21 1.01
N ASP A 53 5.30 9.66 2.01
CA ASP A 53 6.50 10.45 1.78
C ASP A 53 7.67 9.50 1.46
N LEU A 54 7.86 9.26 0.16
CA LEU A 54 8.93 8.44 -0.38
C LEU A 54 9.81 9.29 -1.32
N SER A 55 11.11 9.04 -1.29
CA SER A 55 12.01 9.62 -2.29
C SER A 55 11.64 9.19 -3.72
N ALA A 56 11.93 10.05 -4.71
CA ALA A 56 11.69 9.72 -6.11
C ALA A 56 12.45 8.46 -6.58
N ASP A 57 13.62 8.18 -6.02
CA ASP A 57 14.38 6.94 -6.28
C ASP A 57 13.61 5.72 -5.76
N ALA A 58 13.09 5.77 -4.53
CA ALA A 58 12.31 4.67 -3.97
C ALA A 58 11.02 4.43 -4.76
N VAL A 59 10.29 5.49 -5.12
CA VAL A 59 9.10 5.41 -5.98
C VAL A 59 9.44 4.72 -7.30
N GLN A 60 10.44 5.22 -8.03
CA GLN A 60 10.86 4.67 -9.31
C GLN A 60 11.26 3.19 -9.19
N ARG A 61 12.03 2.82 -8.17
CA ARG A 61 12.52 1.45 -7.98
C ARG A 61 11.43 0.48 -7.56
N ILE A 62 10.44 0.91 -6.76
CA ILE A 62 9.27 0.09 -6.44
C ILE A 62 8.44 -0.14 -7.71
N GLN A 63 8.17 0.91 -8.49
CA GLN A 63 7.35 0.83 -9.71
C GLN A 63 8.00 -0.01 -10.81
N THR A 64 9.34 -0.02 -10.88
CA THR A 64 10.10 -0.74 -11.92
C THR A 64 10.64 -2.10 -11.45
N CYS A 65 10.20 -2.61 -10.30
CA CYS A 65 10.48 -3.99 -9.93
C CYS A 65 10.02 -4.95 -11.05
N PRO A 66 10.67 -6.13 -11.21
CA PRO A 66 10.35 -7.07 -12.27
C PRO A 66 9.06 -7.85 -11.95
N TYR A 67 7.93 -7.16 -11.89
CA TYR A 67 6.63 -7.74 -11.57
C TYR A 67 6.24 -8.80 -12.62
N PRO A 68 5.65 -9.93 -12.19
CA PRO A 68 5.10 -10.90 -13.12
C PRO A 68 3.97 -10.29 -13.94
N SER A 69 3.94 -10.58 -15.24
CA SER A 69 2.81 -10.19 -16.09
C SER A 69 1.63 -11.12 -15.85
N GLY A 70 0.42 -10.56 -15.71
CA GLY A 70 -0.81 -11.34 -15.60
C GLY A 70 -1.27 -11.59 -14.17
N ARG A 71 -1.65 -12.84 -13.86
CA ARG A 71 -2.34 -13.17 -12.59
C ARG A 71 -1.42 -13.72 -11.50
N GLU A 72 -0.15 -13.93 -11.82
CA GLU A 72 0.83 -14.41 -10.86
C GLU A 72 1.16 -13.28 -9.88
N GLY A 73 1.10 -13.57 -8.58
CA GLY A 73 1.50 -12.61 -7.57
C GLY A 73 3.02 -12.45 -7.47
N ILE A 74 3.49 -11.45 -6.74
CA ILE A 74 4.93 -11.17 -6.61
C ILE A 74 5.69 -12.29 -5.91
N SER A 75 6.99 -12.39 -6.19
CA SER A 75 7.89 -13.34 -5.53
C SER A 75 8.42 -12.81 -4.19
N ASN A 76 9.11 -13.68 -3.43
CA ASN A 76 9.79 -13.24 -2.20
C ASN A 76 10.90 -12.23 -2.50
N GLU A 77 11.62 -12.38 -3.62
CA GLU A 77 12.71 -11.49 -4.02
C GLU A 77 12.22 -10.08 -4.32
N ILE A 78 11.05 -9.94 -4.96
CA ILE A 78 10.40 -8.63 -5.18
C ILE A 78 9.99 -8.04 -3.83
N ALA A 79 9.35 -8.84 -2.98
CA ALA A 79 8.93 -8.38 -1.66
C ALA A 79 10.12 -7.97 -0.76
N ASP A 80 11.25 -8.67 -0.83
CA ASP A 80 12.49 -8.30 -0.13
C ASP A 80 13.08 -6.99 -0.65
N THR A 81 13.00 -6.77 -1.96
CA THR A 81 13.43 -5.52 -2.60
C THR A 81 12.58 -4.34 -2.13
N ILE A 82 11.26 -4.51 -2.09
CA ILE A 82 10.33 -3.49 -1.61
C ILE A 82 10.57 -3.22 -0.12
N ASP A 83 10.69 -4.26 0.72
CA ASP A 83 10.98 -4.08 2.15
C ASP A 83 12.27 -3.31 2.40
N ALA A 84 13.33 -3.60 1.64
CA ALA A 84 14.60 -2.88 1.75
C ALA A 84 14.47 -1.39 1.39
N LEU A 85 13.61 -1.05 0.43
CA LEU A 85 13.31 0.34 0.06
C LEU A 85 12.47 1.03 1.14
N LEU A 86 11.40 0.40 1.62
CA LEU A 86 10.54 0.97 2.67
C LEU A 86 11.32 1.21 3.97
N ALA A 87 12.23 0.30 4.32
CA ALA A 87 13.01 0.38 5.56
C ALA A 87 13.95 1.59 5.64
N VAL A 88 14.42 2.11 4.51
CA VAL A 88 15.32 3.29 4.46
C VAL A 88 14.57 4.60 4.31
N GLU A 89 13.27 4.55 4.00
CA GLU A 89 12.41 5.72 3.79
C GLU A 89 11.71 6.11 5.10
N PRO A 90 11.98 7.30 5.68
CA PRO A 90 11.40 7.70 6.96
C PRO A 90 9.87 7.64 7.01
N GLY A 91 9.21 7.99 5.89
CA GLY A 91 7.76 7.97 5.75
C GLY A 91 7.13 6.57 5.65
N ALA A 92 7.94 5.53 5.44
CA ALA A 92 7.47 4.17 5.19
C ALA A 92 8.19 3.08 5.99
N SER A 93 9.14 3.44 6.85
CA SER A 93 9.94 2.48 7.65
C SER A 93 9.14 1.56 8.59
N SER A 94 7.86 1.88 8.85
CA SER A 94 6.92 1.03 9.61
C SER A 94 6.14 0.04 8.74
N LEU A 95 6.33 0.08 7.42
CA LEU A 95 5.64 -0.76 6.46
C LEU A 95 6.50 -1.97 6.09
N LYS A 96 5.87 -3.13 5.95
CA LYS A 96 6.48 -4.35 5.40
C LYS A 96 5.52 -5.06 4.47
N VAL A 97 6.02 -5.68 3.42
CA VAL A 97 5.22 -6.49 2.51
C VAL A 97 4.60 -7.68 3.27
N ASP A 98 3.30 -7.88 3.08
CA ASP A 98 2.57 -9.00 3.68
C ASP A 98 2.90 -10.30 2.94
N ARG A 99 3.79 -11.09 3.55
CA ARG A 99 4.27 -12.37 2.99
C ARG A 99 3.16 -13.42 2.87
N ALA A 100 2.07 -13.30 3.62
CA ALA A 100 0.93 -14.21 3.49
C ALA A 100 0.06 -13.89 2.26
N ARG A 101 0.24 -12.72 1.64
CA ARG A 101 -0.57 -12.24 0.51
C ARG A 101 0.22 -11.97 -0.76
N LEU A 102 1.43 -12.51 -0.90
CA LEU A 102 2.23 -12.35 -2.12
C LEU A 102 1.49 -12.79 -3.39
N GLY A 103 0.75 -13.91 -3.32
CA GLY A 103 -0.10 -14.39 -4.42
C GLY A 103 -1.32 -13.51 -4.75
N GLN A 104 -1.56 -12.45 -3.97
CA GLN A 104 -2.58 -11.43 -4.17
C GLN A 104 -1.97 -10.04 -4.34
N SER A 105 -0.64 -9.94 -4.41
CA SER A 105 0.08 -8.70 -4.66
C SER A 105 0.54 -8.70 -6.11
N TRP A 106 0.29 -7.61 -6.82
CA TRP A 106 0.64 -7.44 -8.23
C TRP A 106 1.31 -6.08 -8.43
N GLU A 107 1.79 -5.83 -9.64
CA GLU A 107 2.13 -4.46 -10.05
C GLU A 107 0.94 -3.52 -9.74
N ALA A 108 1.25 -2.33 -9.23
CA ALA A 108 0.30 -1.31 -8.79
C ALA A 108 -0.57 -1.69 -7.57
N TRP A 109 -0.30 -2.83 -6.92
CA TRP A 109 -1.09 -3.30 -5.76
C TRP A 109 -0.33 -4.30 -4.89
N VAL A 110 0.37 -3.80 -3.86
CA VAL A 110 1.17 -4.64 -2.96
C VAL A 110 0.63 -4.58 -1.55
N TYR A 111 0.18 -5.73 -1.03
CA TYR A 111 -0.27 -5.84 0.37
C TYR A 111 0.88 -5.62 1.34
N VAL A 112 0.63 -4.81 2.37
CA VAL A 112 1.58 -4.48 3.43
C VAL A 112 0.97 -4.63 4.82
N LEU A 113 1.83 -4.89 5.79
CA LEU A 113 1.61 -4.79 7.22
C LEU A 113 2.12 -3.43 7.70
N ILE A 114 1.37 -2.82 8.61
CA ILE A 114 1.68 -1.53 9.23
C ILE A 114 1.98 -1.81 10.70
N ASP A 115 3.25 -1.70 11.08
CA ASP A 115 3.69 -1.88 12.46
C ASP A 115 3.22 -0.69 13.31
N ALA A 116 2.54 -0.95 14.43
CA ALA A 116 2.27 0.09 15.41
C ALA A 116 3.58 0.52 16.08
N PRO A 117 3.81 1.82 16.33
CA PRO A 117 4.90 2.21 17.23
C PRO A 117 4.66 1.54 18.60
N GLY A 118 5.67 0.83 19.11
CA GLY A 118 5.55 0.06 20.34
C GLY A 118 5.15 0.92 21.54
N GLU A 119 4.31 0.36 22.42
CA GLU A 119 3.93 0.97 23.71
C GLU A 119 5.20 1.24 24.54
N GLY A 120 5.68 2.49 24.53
CA GLY A 120 6.92 2.88 25.23
C GLY A 120 7.76 3.90 24.48
N ALA A 121 7.54 4.08 23.17
CA ALA A 121 7.98 5.29 22.50
C ALA A 121 7.05 6.42 22.94
N ALA A 122 7.46 7.16 23.98
CA ALA A 122 6.82 8.42 24.32
C ALA A 122 6.60 9.21 23.03
N GLU A 123 5.42 9.80 22.88
CA GLU A 123 5.15 10.79 21.84
C GLU A 123 6.02 12.03 22.11
N THR A 124 7.33 11.90 21.93
CA THR A 124 8.21 13.04 21.73
C THR A 124 7.75 13.67 20.43
N VAL A 125 7.13 14.83 20.58
CA VAL A 125 6.84 15.79 19.50
C VAL A 125 8.06 15.86 18.59
N GLY A 126 7.99 15.21 17.43
CA GLY A 126 9.07 15.20 16.42
C GLY A 126 9.60 13.83 15.99
N THR A 127 9.29 12.72 16.66
CA THR A 127 9.80 11.38 16.29
C THR A 127 8.67 10.40 15.99
N SER A 128 7.78 10.77 15.09
CA SER A 128 6.79 9.85 14.52
C SER A 128 7.43 8.97 13.45
N CYS A 129 7.53 7.66 13.71
CA CYS A 129 7.76 6.68 12.65
C CYS A 129 6.53 6.66 11.72
N GLY A 130 6.58 7.44 10.64
CA GLY A 130 5.60 7.45 9.56
C GLY A 130 4.34 8.31 9.76
N PRO A 131 3.61 8.61 8.66
CA PRO A 131 2.44 9.49 8.65
C PRO A 131 1.15 8.82 9.18
N ILE A 132 1.15 7.50 9.42
CA ILE A 132 -0.06 6.73 9.77
C ILE A 132 -0.12 6.50 11.28
N ARG A 133 -1.10 7.12 11.94
CA ARG A 133 -1.35 7.01 13.39
C ARG A 133 -2.81 6.70 13.67
N GLY A 134 -3.08 6.08 14.82
CA GLY A 134 -4.46 5.80 15.29
C GLY A 134 -5.07 4.49 14.77
N PHE A 135 -4.41 3.79 13.85
CA PHE A 135 -4.86 2.49 13.32
C PHE A 135 -4.34 1.28 14.11
N GLY A 136 -3.36 1.48 15.01
CA GLY A 136 -2.66 0.39 15.67
C GLY A 136 -1.90 -0.49 14.67
N ALA A 137 -1.74 -1.77 14.99
CA ALA A 137 -1.20 -2.74 14.04
C ALA A 137 -2.27 -2.98 12.97
N ALA A 138 -1.95 -2.66 11.72
CA ALA A 138 -2.93 -2.64 10.65
C ALA A 138 -2.39 -3.30 9.39
N ARG A 139 -3.27 -3.41 8.39
CA ARG A 139 -2.95 -3.89 7.04
C ARG A 139 -3.23 -2.78 6.05
N GLY A 140 -2.64 -2.88 4.88
CA GLY A 140 -2.93 -1.97 3.80
C GLY A 140 -2.42 -2.47 2.46
N VAL A 141 -2.51 -1.59 1.48
CA VAL A 141 -1.99 -1.81 0.14
C VAL A 141 -1.23 -0.57 -0.32
N LEU A 142 -0.02 -0.77 -0.82
CA LEU A 142 0.68 0.20 -1.66
C LEU A 142 0.08 0.17 -3.07
N THR A 143 -0.26 1.34 -3.60
CA THR A 143 -0.89 1.50 -4.91
C THR A 143 -0.33 2.73 -5.62
N TRP A 144 -0.20 2.65 -6.94
CA TRP A 144 0.28 3.71 -7.83
C TRP A 144 -0.35 3.52 -9.23
N PRO A 145 -0.19 4.44 -10.19
CA PRO A 145 -0.68 4.23 -11.55
C PRO A 145 -0.08 2.98 -12.19
N ASN A 146 -0.92 2.11 -12.77
CA ASN A 146 -0.42 0.98 -13.53
C ASN A 146 0.32 1.47 -14.79
N SER A 147 1.42 0.83 -15.18
CA SER A 147 2.34 1.35 -16.21
C SER A 147 1.94 1.07 -17.67
N ASP A 148 0.81 0.38 -17.90
CA ASP A 148 0.28 0.06 -19.24
C ASP A 148 -0.55 1.17 -19.89
#